data_AF-A0A1N6N0Y9-F1
#
_entry.id   AF-A0A1N6N0Y9-F1
#
_cell.length_a   1.000
_cell.length_b   1.000
_cell.length_c   1.000
_cell.angle_alpha   90.00
_cell.angle_beta   90.00
_cell.angle_gamma   90.00
#
_symmetry.space_group_name_H-M   'P 1'
#
loop_
_entity.id
_entity.type
_entity.pdbx_description
1 polymer ?
#
loop_
_entity_poly.entity_id
_entity_poly.type
_entity_poly.pdbx_seq_one_letter_code
_entity_poly.pdbx_strand_id
1 'polypeptide(L)'
;MQLNDHAIVSLNEVFYPDGSLELRYRLNKGEELTPEELSMLPYSKVISEIKIENSDGVINLKNIVSSIGGNSQSLFEINGCDYESFFVDPSDIRIQNYLLKNVKKEFPDFWDAWVNDNIFISFSKGMGK
;
A
#
# COMPACT_ATOMS: atom_id res chain seq x y z
N MET A 1 0.37 7.96 -23.24
CA MET A 1 1.48 8.19 -22.30
C MET A 1 1.74 6.85 -21.63
N GLN A 2 2.87 6.19 -21.87
CA GLN A 2 3.20 4.95 -21.15
C GLN A 2 3.47 5.36 -19.70
N LEU A 3 2.64 4.91 -18.77
CA LEU A 3 3.01 4.93 -17.36
C LEU A 3 4.18 3.96 -17.21
N ASN A 4 5.36 4.49 -16.88
CA ASN A 4 6.48 3.64 -16.50
C ASN A 4 6.06 2.84 -15.25
N ASP A 5 6.25 1.53 -15.29
CA ASP A 5 5.98 0.65 -14.14
C ASP A 5 6.71 1.20 -12.92
N HIS A 6 5.97 1.46 -11.85
CA HIS A 6 6.53 1.95 -10.60
C HIS A 6 5.78 1.36 -9.41
N ALA A 7 6.47 1.38 -8.28
CA ALA A 7 5.87 1.06 -6.99
C ALA A 7 5.87 2.33 -6.13
N ILE A 8 4.76 2.54 -5.43
CA ILE A 8 4.63 3.53 -4.38
C ILE A 8 4.72 2.77 -3.06
N VAL A 9 5.63 3.19 -2.19
CA VAL A 9 5.73 2.67 -0.83
C VAL A 9 5.35 3.80 0.10
N SER A 10 4.25 3.64 0.83
CA SER A 10 3.72 4.67 1.71
C SER A 10 3.64 4.18 3.16
N LEU A 11 4.19 5.00 4.06
CA LEU A 11 3.96 4.88 5.50
C LEU A 11 2.64 5.52 5.83
N ASN A 12 1.80 4.78 6.53
CA ASN A 12 0.44 5.20 6.80
C ASN A 12 0.10 5.03 8.27
N GLU A 13 -0.47 6.09 8.84
CA GLU A 13 -1.24 5.98 10.06
C GLU A 13 -2.62 5.43 9.69
N VAL A 14 -3.00 4.28 10.24
CA VAL A 14 -4.28 3.64 9.93
C VAL A 14 -5.25 3.84 11.08
N PHE A 15 -6.44 4.34 10.76
CA PHE A 15 -7.49 4.62 11.72
C PHE A 15 -8.60 3.59 11.56
N TYR A 16 -8.91 2.90 12.65
CA TYR A 16 -10.01 1.96 12.74
C TYR A 16 -11.05 2.47 13.74
N PRO A 17 -12.01 3.32 13.29
CA PRO A 17 -13.17 3.64 14.11
C PRO A 17 -13.88 2.35 14.56
N ASP A 18 -14.49 2.36 15.74
CA ASP A 18 -15.24 1.21 16.24
C ASP A 18 -16.32 0.78 15.23
N GLY A 19 -16.37 -0.51 14.89
CA GLY A 19 -17.30 -1.06 13.89
C GLY A 19 -16.89 -0.88 12.42
N SER A 20 -15.82 -0.13 12.12
CA SER A 20 -15.36 0.14 10.74
C SER A 20 -14.97 -1.12 9.95
N LEU A 21 -14.38 -2.12 10.62
CA LEU A 21 -13.99 -3.38 9.98
C LEU A 21 -15.21 -4.19 9.51
N GLU A 22 -16.31 -4.14 10.24
CA GLU A 22 -17.57 -4.79 9.86
C GLU A 22 -18.20 -4.10 8.65
N LEU A 23 -18.19 -2.76 8.63
CA LEU A 23 -18.65 -1.98 7.47
C LEU A 23 -17.83 -2.29 6.22
N ARG A 24 -16.50 -2.41 6.34
CA ARG A 24 -15.65 -2.80 5.22
C ARG A 24 -15.97 -4.21 4.72
N TYR A 25 -16.26 -5.15 5.62
CA TYR A 25 -16.66 -6.51 5.25
C TYR A 25 -17.98 -6.54 4.49
N ARG A 26 -18.98 -5.78 4.94
CA ARG A 26 -20.27 -5.60 4.25
C ARG A 26 -20.09 -4.99 2.86
N LEU A 27 -19.30 -3.91 2.75
CA LEU A 27 -18.98 -3.29 1.46
C LEU A 27 -18.30 -4.27 0.50
N ASN A 28 -17.33 -5.05 0.98
CA ASN A 28 -16.64 -6.07 0.17
C ASN A 28 -17.58 -7.19 -0.33
N LYS A 29 -18.73 -7.41 0.32
CA LYS A 29 -19.78 -8.33 -0.12
C LYS A 29 -20.75 -7.70 -1.13
N GLY A 30 -20.60 -6.42 -1.46
CA GLY A 30 -21.47 -5.69 -2.35
C GLY A 30 -22.70 -5.09 -1.68
N GLU A 31 -22.72 -4.97 -0.35
CA GLU A 31 -23.78 -4.23 0.34
C GLU A 31 -23.60 -2.72 0.12
N GLU A 32 -24.71 -2.03 -0.14
CA GLU A 32 -24.72 -0.56 -0.17
C GLU A 32 -24.65 -0.01 1.25
N LEU A 33 -23.72 0.92 1.48
CA LEU A 33 -23.56 1.63 2.73
C LEU A 33 -24.19 3.02 2.62
N THR A 34 -24.76 3.50 3.74
CA THR A 34 -25.23 4.89 3.87
C THR A 34 -24.06 5.87 3.86
N PRO A 35 -24.27 7.16 3.54
CA PRO A 35 -23.23 8.19 3.62
C PRO A 35 -22.54 8.26 4.99
N GLU A 36 -23.31 8.08 6.07
CA GLU A 36 -22.79 8.04 7.44
C GLU A 36 -21.89 6.82 7.66
N GLU A 37 -22.30 5.62 7.21
CA GLU A 37 -21.48 4.41 7.29
C GLU A 37 -20.20 4.51 6.45
N LEU A 38 -20.29 5.11 5.26
CA LEU A 38 -19.13 5.37 4.39
C LEU A 38 -18.09 6.25 5.11
N SER A 39 -18.53 7.24 5.89
CA SER A 39 -17.63 8.11 6.66
C SER A 39 -16.92 7.41 7.81
N MET A 40 -17.42 6.23 8.22
CA MET A 40 -16.83 5.41 9.29
C MET A 40 -15.95 4.28 8.77
N LEU A 41 -15.79 4.15 7.44
CA LEU A 41 -14.89 3.15 6.88
C LEU A 41 -13.46 3.35 7.39
N PRO A 42 -12.65 2.27 7.50
CA PRO A 42 -11.24 2.40 7.82
C PRO A 42 -10.58 3.32 6.80
N TYR A 43 -9.79 4.26 7.28
CA TYR A 43 -9.03 5.17 6.44
C TYR A 43 -7.58 5.21 6.89
N SER A 44 -6.70 5.64 5.99
CA SER A 44 -5.31 5.88 6.32
C SER A 44 -4.90 7.29 5.95
N LYS A 45 -3.90 7.80 6.67
CA LYS A 45 -3.24 9.05 6.37
C LYS A 45 -1.79 8.75 6.02
N VAL A 46 -1.37 9.17 4.83
CA VAL A 46 0.02 9.06 4.39
C VAL A 46 0.89 9.98 5.26
N ILE A 47 1.86 9.38 5.94
CA ILE A 47 2.89 10.08 6.72
C ILE A 47 4.06 10.43 5.80
N SER A 48 4.49 9.45 5.01
CA SER A 48 5.63 9.56 4.09
C SER A 48 5.43 8.61 2.93
N GLU A 49 5.97 8.97 1.77
CA GLU A 49 5.82 8.20 0.55
C GLU A 49 7.11 8.30 -0.27
N ILE A 50 7.49 7.16 -0.85
CA ILE A 50 8.55 7.11 -1.86
C ILE A 50 8.05 6.41 -3.11
N LYS A 51 8.67 6.75 -4.23
CA LYS A 51 8.39 6.16 -5.53
C LYS A 51 9.62 5.40 -6.02
N ILE A 52 9.43 4.11 -6.28
CA ILE A 52 10.46 3.25 -6.87
C ILE A 52 10.15 3.12 -8.36
N GLU A 53 11.02 3.69 -9.21
CA GLU A 53 10.87 3.70 -10.67
C GLU A 53 11.85 2.76 -11.38
N ASN A 54 12.80 2.15 -10.65
CA ASN A 54 13.72 1.17 -11.19
C ASN A 54 12.97 -0.15 -11.48
N SER A 55 12.95 -0.58 -12.75
CA SER A 55 12.22 -1.77 -13.19
C SER A 55 12.58 -3.05 -12.43
N ASP A 56 13.86 -3.31 -12.20
CA ASP A 56 14.31 -4.50 -11.45
C ASP A 56 13.92 -4.39 -9.98
N GLY A 57 13.97 -3.18 -9.43
CA GLY A 57 13.47 -2.86 -8.09
C GLY A 57 11.98 -3.20 -7.96
N VAL A 58 11.15 -2.69 -8.88
CA VAL A 58 9.70 -2.90 -8.91
C VAL A 58 9.36 -4.39 -9.04
N ILE A 59 10.01 -5.11 -9.97
CA ILE A 59 9.78 -6.55 -10.18
C ILE A 59 10.13 -7.34 -8.91
N ASN A 60 11.29 -7.09 -8.30
CA ASN A 60 11.70 -7.78 -7.08
C ASN A 60 10.74 -7.51 -5.92
N LEU A 61 10.33 -6.26 -5.73
CA LEU A 61 9.38 -5.91 -4.68
C LEU A 61 8.02 -6.58 -4.90
N LYS A 62 7.53 -6.59 -6.14
CA LYS A 62 6.27 -7.26 -6.52
C LYS A 62 6.32 -8.76 -6.26
N ASN A 63 7.44 -9.41 -6.53
CA ASN A 63 7.64 -10.84 -6.24
C ASN A 63 7.63 -11.13 -4.73
N ILE A 64 8.29 -10.29 -3.93
CA ILE A 64 8.29 -10.43 -2.47
C ILE A 64 6.86 -10.28 -1.96
N VAL A 65 6.17 -9.20 -2.31
CA VAL A 65 4.80 -8.91 -1.84
C VAL A 65 3.81 -10.00 -2.25
N SER A 66 3.86 -10.46 -3.50
CA SER A 66 3.02 -11.56 -3.99
C SER A 66 3.26 -12.87 -3.22
N SER A 67 4.50 -13.11 -2.75
CA SER A 67 4.86 -14.32 -1.98
C SER A 67 4.46 -14.28 -0.50
N ILE A 68 4.08 -13.11 0.02
CA ILE A 68 3.63 -12.95 1.41
C ILE A 68 2.16 -13.41 1.55
N GLY A 69 1.42 -13.52 0.45
CA GLY A 69 0.03 -13.98 0.48
C GLY A 69 -0.94 -12.98 1.12
N GLY A 70 -0.56 -11.69 1.16
CA GLY A 70 -1.42 -10.63 1.66
C GLY A 70 -2.64 -10.46 0.74
N ASN A 71 -3.82 -10.26 1.33
CA ASN A 71 -5.01 -9.88 0.59
C ASN A 71 -4.69 -8.59 -0.17
N SER A 72 -4.59 -8.65 -1.50
CA SER A 72 -4.59 -7.45 -2.31
C SER A 72 -5.90 -6.75 -2.00
N GLN A 73 -5.79 -5.52 -1.49
CA GLN A 73 -6.96 -4.70 -1.38
C GLN A 73 -6.76 -3.58 -2.38
N SER A 74 -7.70 -3.41 -3.32
CA SER A 74 -7.89 -2.12 -3.99
C SER A 74 -8.33 -1.13 -2.91
N LEU A 75 -7.40 -0.69 -2.08
CA LEU A 75 -7.71 0.17 -0.95
C LEU A 75 -7.79 1.62 -1.38
N PHE A 76 -7.09 2.02 -2.44
CA PHE A 76 -6.92 3.43 -2.78
C PHE A 76 -6.85 3.66 -4.28
N GLU A 77 -7.72 4.52 -4.80
CA GLU A 77 -7.43 5.29 -6.01
C GLU A 77 -6.47 6.42 -5.61
N ILE A 78 -5.21 6.33 -6.05
CA ILE A 78 -4.24 7.41 -5.82
C ILE A 78 -4.16 8.20 -7.12
N ASN A 79 -4.53 9.48 -7.07
CA ASN A 79 -4.41 10.42 -8.20
C ASN A 79 -5.08 9.95 -9.52
N GLY A 80 -6.22 9.25 -9.43
CA GLY A 80 -6.96 8.77 -10.61
C GLY A 80 -6.26 7.67 -11.42
N CYS A 81 -5.23 7.04 -10.84
CA CYS A 81 -4.60 5.85 -11.40
C CYS A 81 -5.00 4.62 -10.57
N ASP A 82 -5.24 3.51 -11.26
CA ASP A 82 -5.51 2.23 -10.63
C ASP A 82 -4.21 1.63 -10.09
N TYR A 83 -4.15 1.47 -8.77
CA TYR A 83 -3.06 0.76 -8.11
C TYR A 83 -3.54 -0.54 -7.50
N GLU A 84 -2.73 -1.59 -7.64
CA GLU A 84 -2.88 -2.78 -6.81
C GLU A 84 -2.11 -2.55 -5.52
N SER A 85 -2.83 -2.39 -4.40
CA SER A 85 -2.24 -2.03 -3.11
C SER A 85 -2.22 -3.23 -2.16
N PHE A 86 -1.12 -3.36 -1.44
CA PHE A 86 -0.89 -4.43 -0.50
C PHE A 86 -0.56 -3.84 0.86
N PHE A 87 -1.30 -4.25 1.88
CA PHE A 87 -0.90 -4.03 3.26
C PHE A 87 0.20 -5.02 3.60
N VAL A 88 1.34 -4.51 4.04
CA VAL A 88 2.51 -5.33 4.33
C VAL A 88 2.85 -5.21 5.80
N ASP A 89 2.97 -6.35 6.47
CA ASP A 89 3.42 -6.40 7.86
C ASP A 89 4.85 -5.82 7.93
N PRO A 90 5.07 -4.74 8.71
CA PRO A 90 6.39 -4.13 8.83
C PRO A 90 7.41 -5.08 9.47
N SER A 91 6.98 -6.16 10.13
CA SER A 91 7.84 -7.21 10.68
C SER A 91 8.31 -8.26 9.66
N ASP A 92 7.80 -8.27 8.41
CA ASP A 92 8.26 -9.24 7.41
C ASP A 92 9.73 -9.00 7.03
N ILE A 93 10.57 -9.97 7.39
CA ILE A 93 12.03 -9.87 7.23
C ILE A 93 12.47 -9.73 5.77
N ARG A 94 11.69 -10.23 4.80
CA ARG A 94 12.02 -10.10 3.37
C ARG A 94 11.86 -8.65 2.92
N ILE A 95 10.80 -7.99 3.39
CA ILE A 95 10.51 -6.57 3.11
C ILE A 95 11.52 -5.69 3.84
N GLN A 96 11.81 -5.97 5.11
CA GLN A 96 12.89 -5.29 5.85
C GLN A 96 14.23 -5.39 5.13
N ASN A 97 14.64 -6.57 4.70
CA ASN A 97 15.89 -6.73 3.98
C ASN A 97 15.90 -6.00 2.64
N TYR A 98 14.79 -6.03 1.90
CA TYR A 98 14.68 -5.31 0.63
C TYR A 98 14.79 -3.80 0.83
N LEU A 99 14.01 -3.22 1.75
CA LEU A 99 14.00 -1.78 2.01
C LEU A 99 15.32 -1.33 2.63
N LEU A 100 15.92 -2.12 3.52
CA LEU A 100 17.23 -1.80 4.12
C LEU A 100 18.32 -1.73 3.05
N LYS A 101 18.31 -2.66 2.09
CA LYS A 101 19.33 -2.76 1.04
C LYS A 101 19.15 -1.71 -0.05
N ASN A 102 17.90 -1.48 -0.48
CA ASN A 102 17.61 -0.71 -1.70
C ASN A 102 17.03 0.67 -1.40
N VAL A 103 16.29 0.85 -0.31
CA VAL A 103 15.61 2.11 0.01
C VAL A 103 16.40 2.96 0.99
N LYS A 104 16.94 2.40 2.08
CA LYS A 104 17.60 3.18 3.15
C LYS A 104 18.69 4.14 2.64
N LYS A 105 19.50 3.70 1.67
CA LYS A 105 20.59 4.52 1.13
C LYS A 105 20.07 5.69 0.30
N GLU A 106 18.96 5.50 -0.39
CA GLU A 106 18.36 6.47 -1.32
C GLU A 106 17.37 7.41 -0.59
N PHE A 107 16.66 6.89 0.41
CA PHE A 107 15.62 7.57 1.17
C PHE A 107 15.83 7.35 2.69
N PRO A 108 16.86 7.96 3.29
CA PRO A 108 17.17 7.77 4.71
C PRO A 108 16.05 8.28 5.63
N ASP A 109 15.42 9.41 5.30
CA ASP A 109 14.33 9.99 6.12
C ASP A 109 13.08 9.09 6.13
N PHE A 110 12.79 8.43 5.01
CA PHE A 110 11.71 7.44 4.93
C PHE A 110 12.00 6.23 5.82
N TRP A 111 13.26 5.75 5.82
CA TRP A 111 13.67 4.63 6.65
C TRP A 111 13.52 4.91 8.15
N ASP A 112 13.94 6.10 8.59
CA ASP A 112 13.91 6.46 10.01
C ASP A 112 12.47 6.59 10.53
N ALA A 113 11.52 7.01 9.68
CA ALA A 113 10.10 7.02 10.00
C ALA A 113 9.48 5.61 10.06
N TRP A 114 10.02 4.63 9.31
CA TRP A 114 9.34 3.36 9.08
C TRP A 114 9.30 2.42 10.30
N VAL A 115 10.28 2.43 11.19
CA VAL A 115 10.58 1.31 12.11
C VAL A 115 9.40 0.84 12.98
N ASN A 116 8.30 1.60 13.08
CA ASN A 116 7.10 1.22 13.82
C ASN A 116 5.76 1.43 13.07
N ASP A 117 5.77 1.74 11.78
CA ASP A 117 4.55 2.16 11.04
C ASP A 117 4.07 1.12 10.01
N ASN A 118 2.76 1.16 9.74
CA ASN A 118 2.15 0.32 8.72
C ASN A 118 2.59 0.76 7.31
N ILE A 119 2.97 -0.21 6.47
CA ILE A 119 3.33 0.04 5.08
C ILE A 119 2.22 -0.40 4.14
N PHE A 120 1.93 0.47 3.18
CA PHE A 120 1.25 0.08 1.95
C PHE A 120 2.23 0.10 0.79
N ILE A 121 2.19 -0.96 -0.01
CA ILE A 121 2.95 -1.07 -1.24
C ILE A 121 1.96 -1.15 -2.39
N SER A 122 1.99 -0.16 -3.26
CA SER A 122 1.05 0.03 -4.34
C SER A 122 1.78 -0.05 -5.68
N PHE A 123 1.37 -0.97 -6.54
CA PHE A 123 1.95 -1.14 -7.87
C PHE A 123 1.02 -0.54 -8.91
N SER A 124 1.56 0.28 -9.81
CA SER A 124 0.77 0.82 -10.91
C SER A 124 0.21 -0.35 -11.73
N LYS A 125 -1.11 -0.43 -11.88
CA LYS A 125 -1.68 -1.31 -12.90
C LYS A 125 -1.36 -0.65 -14.23
N GLY A 126 -0.44 -1.24 -15.00
CA GLY A 126 -0.28 -0.85 -16.40
C GLY A 126 -1.66 -0.84 -17.05
N MET A 127 -1.99 0.22 -17.81
CA MET A 127 -3.29 0.32 -18.47
C MET A 127 -3.59 -1.01 -19.16
N GLY A 128 -4.60 -1.72 -18.66
CA GLY A 128 -5.09 -2.92 -19.31
C GLY A 128 -5.34 -2.58 -20.77
N LYS A 129 -4.77 -3.38 -21.67
CA LYS A 129 -4.97 -3.26 -23.11
C LYS A 129 -6.45 -3.14 -23.46
#